data_AF-C7TZQ2-F1
#
_entry.id   AF-C7TZQ2-F1
#
_cell.length_a   1.000
_cell.length_b   1.000
_cell.length_c   1.000
_cell.angle_alpha   90.00
_cell.angle_beta   90.00
_cell.angle_gamma   90.00
#
_symmetry.space_group_name_H-M   'P 1'
#
loop_
_entity.id
_entity.type
_entity.pdbx_description
1 polymer ?
#
loop_
_entity_poly.entity_id
_entity_poly.type
_entity_poly.pdbx_seq_one_letter_code
_entity_poly.pdbx_strand_id
1 'polypeptide(L)'
;MARSAEKAMTALARWRAVYVDRVQETKKRPYIASECTGLKDSLYYRRQIVHEISRKIAQIQNPSLGEYKLRDLNDDINKLIREKSHWEDHIKNLGGPDFKAEAPKMLEKEGKEVPGNRGYRYYGAARDLPGVRELFEEDPQPVARKSRGELMK
;
A
#
# COMPACT_ATOMS: atom_id res chain seq x y z
N MET A 1 -7.09 17.41 -38.02
CA MET A 1 -7.24 16.29 -37.06
C MET A 1 -7.77 16.85 -35.75
N ALA A 2 -8.88 16.34 -35.22
CA ALA A 2 -9.44 16.80 -33.93
C ALA A 2 -8.47 16.53 -32.77
N ARG A 3 -8.48 17.40 -31.75
CA ARG A 3 -7.60 17.28 -30.56
C ARG A 3 -7.99 16.05 -29.72
N SER A 4 -7.05 15.52 -28.93
CA SER A 4 -7.25 14.29 -28.12
C SER A 4 -8.51 14.36 -27.24
N ALA A 5 -8.75 15.52 -26.62
CA ALA A 5 -9.93 15.76 -25.78
C ALA A 5 -11.25 15.69 -26.57
N GLU A 6 -11.28 16.14 -27.82
CA GLU A 6 -12.48 16.09 -28.67
C GLU A 6 -12.78 14.66 -29.14
N LYS A 7 -11.73 13.88 -29.45
CA LYS A 7 -11.87 12.45 -29.78
C LYS A 7 -12.41 11.64 -28.59
N ALA A 8 -11.99 11.97 -27.37
CA ALA A 8 -12.49 11.37 -26.14
C ALA A 8 -13.96 11.71 -25.84
N MET A 9 -14.48 12.82 -26.39
CA MET A 9 -15.86 13.28 -26.24
C MET A 9 -16.77 12.86 -27.42
N THR A 10 -16.35 11.92 -28.25
CA THR A 10 -17.23 11.38 -29.29
C THR A 10 -18.27 10.44 -28.69
N ALA A 11 -19.44 10.32 -29.34
CA ALA A 11 -20.49 9.39 -28.91
C ALA A 11 -19.99 7.94 -28.85
N LEU A 12 -19.12 7.54 -29.79
CA LEU A 12 -18.48 6.22 -29.81
C LEU A 12 -17.51 6.04 -28.63
N ALA A 13 -16.67 7.04 -28.33
CA ALA A 13 -15.75 6.98 -27.19
C ALA A 13 -16.50 6.90 -25.86
N ARG A 14 -17.57 7.69 -25.70
CA ARG A 14 -18.46 7.62 -24.53
C ARG A 14 -19.18 6.28 -24.43
N TRP A 15 -19.71 5.74 -25.52
CA TRP A 15 -20.38 4.42 -25.52
C TRP A 15 -19.42 3.29 -25.19
N ARG A 16 -18.20 3.31 -25.74
CA ARG A 16 -17.15 2.36 -25.43
C ARG A 16 -16.70 2.47 -23.97
N ALA A 17 -16.55 3.69 -23.44
CA ALA A 17 -16.25 3.92 -22.03
C ALA A 17 -17.36 3.34 -21.14
N VAL A 18 -18.63 3.62 -21.40
CA VAL A 18 -19.76 3.06 -20.65
C VAL A 18 -19.80 1.53 -20.70
N TYR A 19 -19.50 0.91 -21.84
CA TYR A 19 -19.49 -0.56 -21.95
C TYR A 19 -18.29 -1.17 -21.21
N VAL A 20 -17.11 -0.58 -21.34
CA VAL A 20 -15.89 -1.02 -20.65
C VAL A 20 -16.02 -0.80 -19.14
N ASP A 21 -16.54 0.34 -18.71
CA ASP A 21 -16.79 0.68 -17.31
C ASP A 21 -17.87 -0.22 -16.73
N ARG A 22 -18.96 -0.52 -17.46
CA ARG A 22 -19.94 -1.54 -17.01
C ARG A 22 -19.31 -2.91 -16.81
N VAL A 23 -18.39 -3.32 -17.69
CA VAL A 23 -17.67 -4.59 -17.53
C VAL A 23 -16.70 -4.52 -16.34
N GLN A 24 -16.11 -3.38 -16.03
CA GLN A 24 -15.24 -3.20 -14.85
C GLN A 24 -16.01 -3.05 -13.53
N GLU A 25 -17.16 -2.37 -13.54
CA GLU A 25 -18.08 -2.20 -12.40
C GLU A 25 -18.60 -3.55 -11.90
N THR A 26 -18.63 -4.60 -12.75
CA THR A 26 -19.16 -5.91 -12.37
C THR A 26 -18.31 -6.72 -11.39
N LYS A 27 -17.06 -6.33 -11.12
CA LYS A 27 -16.19 -7.08 -10.20
C LYS A 27 -15.75 -6.24 -9.01
N LYS A 28 -16.71 -5.93 -8.13
CA LYS A 28 -16.38 -5.41 -6.80
C LYS A 28 -15.55 -6.46 -6.06
N ARG A 29 -14.40 -6.04 -5.53
CA ARG A 29 -13.53 -6.90 -4.71
C ARG A 29 -14.34 -7.47 -3.52
N PRO A 30 -14.38 -8.80 -3.34
CA PRO A 30 -14.98 -9.41 -2.15
C PRO A 30 -14.30 -8.91 -0.89
N TYR A 31 -15.06 -8.83 0.22
CA TYR A 31 -14.49 -8.40 1.50
C TYR A 31 -13.56 -9.47 2.08
N ILE A 32 -13.89 -10.75 1.87
CA ILE A 32 -13.11 -11.88 2.35
C ILE A 32 -12.45 -12.57 1.15
N ALA A 33 -11.12 -12.68 1.18
CA ALA A 33 -10.35 -13.28 0.07
C ALA A 33 -10.78 -14.72 -0.23
N SER A 34 -11.15 -15.49 0.81
CA SER A 34 -11.55 -16.90 0.69
C SER A 34 -12.82 -17.14 -0.13
N GLU A 35 -13.67 -16.11 -0.30
CA GLU A 35 -14.86 -16.21 -1.16
C GLU A 35 -14.50 -16.29 -2.65
N CYS A 36 -13.30 -15.86 -3.04
CA CYS A 36 -12.83 -15.87 -4.41
C CYS A 36 -12.17 -17.21 -4.74
N THR A 37 -12.84 -18.09 -5.49
CA THR A 37 -12.27 -19.40 -5.88
C THR A 37 -11.34 -19.32 -7.08
N GLY A 38 -11.44 -18.27 -7.90
CA GLY A 38 -10.68 -18.12 -9.14
C GLY A 38 -9.32 -17.47 -8.93
N LEU A 39 -8.23 -18.16 -9.28
CA LEU A 39 -6.86 -17.62 -9.22
C LEU A 39 -6.70 -16.32 -10.03
N LYS A 40 -7.28 -16.26 -11.24
CA LYS A 40 -7.21 -15.09 -12.12
C LYS A 40 -7.84 -13.85 -11.48
N ASP A 41 -8.97 -14.04 -10.81
CA ASP A 41 -9.69 -12.95 -10.15
C ASP A 41 -8.95 -12.52 -8.87
N SER A 42 -8.41 -13.45 -8.10
CA SER A 42 -7.54 -13.14 -6.94
C SER A 42 -6.30 -12.32 -7.34
N LEU A 43 -5.64 -12.67 -8.45
CA LEU A 43 -4.51 -11.91 -9.01
C LEU A 43 -4.93 -10.50 -9.47
N TYR A 44 -6.13 -10.37 -10.05
CA TYR A 44 -6.70 -9.07 -10.43
C TYR A 44 -6.93 -8.18 -9.21
N TYR A 45 -7.58 -8.70 -8.16
CA TYR A 45 -7.84 -7.95 -6.93
C TYR A 45 -6.57 -7.56 -6.19
N ARG A 46 -5.57 -8.44 -6.11
CA ARG A 46 -4.24 -8.10 -5.58
C ARG A 46 -3.65 -6.90 -6.34
N ARG A 47 -3.68 -6.95 -7.67
CA ARG A 47 -3.17 -5.86 -8.51
C ARG A 47 -3.92 -4.56 -8.21
N GLN A 48 -5.24 -4.61 -8.08
CA GLN A 48 -6.06 -3.45 -7.75
C GLN A 48 -5.64 -2.83 -6.41
N ILE A 49 -5.47 -3.64 -5.36
CA ILE A 49 -5.02 -3.18 -4.03
C ILE A 49 -3.65 -2.50 -4.14
N VAL A 50 -2.70 -3.09 -4.88
CA VAL A 50 -1.36 -2.48 -5.06
C VAL A 50 -1.46 -1.10 -5.70
N HIS A 51 -2.35 -0.91 -6.70
CA HIS A 51 -2.54 0.42 -7.31
C HIS A 51 -3.21 1.40 -6.34
N GLU A 52 -4.16 0.96 -5.52
CA GLU A 52 -4.78 1.78 -4.47
C GLU A 52 -3.73 2.26 -3.46
N ILE A 53 -2.83 1.36 -3.02
CA ILE A 53 -1.72 1.68 -2.13
C ILE A 53 -0.81 2.73 -2.77
N SER A 54 -0.34 2.52 -4.01
CA SER A 54 0.55 3.46 -4.69
C SER A 54 -0.06 4.86 -4.84
N ARG A 55 -1.37 4.96 -5.11
CA ARG A 55 -2.08 6.25 -5.17
C ARG A 55 -2.11 6.95 -3.81
N LYS A 56 -2.42 6.22 -2.73
CA LYS A 56 -2.46 6.80 -1.38
C LYS A 56 -1.07 7.18 -0.88
N ILE A 57 -0.04 6.42 -1.22
CA ILE A 57 1.36 6.78 -0.96
C ILE A 57 1.69 8.08 -1.67
N ALA A 58 1.37 8.24 -2.95
CA ALA A 58 1.61 9.51 -3.64
C ALA A 58 0.88 10.70 -2.98
N GLN A 59 -0.31 10.48 -2.42
CA GLN A 59 -1.05 11.50 -1.67
C GLN A 59 -0.40 11.84 -0.33
N ILE A 60 0.00 10.84 0.47
CA ILE A 60 0.55 11.06 1.82
C ILE A 60 1.94 11.72 1.81
N GLN A 61 2.63 11.75 0.67
CA GLN A 61 3.87 12.51 0.51
C GLN A 61 3.65 14.02 0.51
N ASN A 62 2.42 14.52 0.34
CA ASN A 62 2.13 15.95 0.38
C ASN A 62 1.97 16.45 1.84
N PRO A 63 2.94 17.21 2.38
CA PRO A 63 2.90 17.68 3.78
C PRO A 63 1.86 18.79 4.00
N SER A 64 1.33 19.40 2.93
CA SER A 64 0.26 20.40 3.04
C SER A 64 -1.12 19.80 3.32
N LEU A 65 -1.23 18.47 3.36
CA LEU A 65 -2.42 17.82 3.87
C LEU A 65 -2.47 18.00 5.38
N GLY A 66 -3.58 18.51 5.90
CA GLY A 66 -3.76 18.68 7.35
C GLY A 66 -3.58 17.37 8.12
N GLU A 67 -3.20 17.48 9.39
CA GLU A 67 -2.81 16.35 10.24
C GLU A 67 -3.84 15.20 10.25
N TYR A 68 -5.12 15.50 10.48
CA TYR A 68 -6.19 14.50 10.50
C TYR A 68 -6.21 13.67 9.21
N LYS A 69 -6.06 14.32 8.05
CA LYS A 69 -6.07 13.66 6.76
C LYS A 69 -4.83 12.80 6.53
N LEU A 70 -3.67 13.22 7.04
CA LEU A 70 -2.45 12.40 7.00
C LEU A 70 -2.60 11.14 7.85
N ARG A 71 -3.23 11.24 9.04
CA ARG A 71 -3.52 10.09 9.89
C ARG A 71 -4.48 9.11 9.22
N ASP A 72 -5.59 9.60 8.69
CA ASP A 72 -6.57 8.78 7.96
C ASP A 72 -5.95 8.06 6.75
N LEU A 73 -5.13 8.79 5.96
CA LEU A 73 -4.40 8.20 4.84
C LEU A 73 -3.42 7.11 5.29
N ASN A 74 -2.74 7.31 6.43
CA ASN A 74 -1.83 6.32 6.98
C ASN A 74 -2.58 5.05 7.41
N ASP A 75 -3.72 5.20 8.08
CA ASP A 75 -4.57 4.08 8.49
C ASP A 75 -5.11 3.31 7.29
N ASP A 76 -5.57 4.02 6.27
CA ASP A 76 -6.02 3.42 5.02
C ASP A 76 -4.91 2.62 4.31
N ILE A 77 -3.69 3.16 4.26
CA ILE A 77 -2.55 2.45 3.67
C ILE A 77 -2.25 1.18 4.46
N ASN A 78 -2.20 1.25 5.79
CA ASN A 78 -1.98 0.08 6.64
C ASN A 78 -3.08 -0.98 6.46
N LYS A 79 -4.35 -0.55 6.36
CA LYS A 79 -5.49 -1.43 6.08
C LYS A 79 -5.32 -2.15 4.74
N LEU A 80 -4.99 -1.43 3.68
CA LEU A 80 -4.77 -2.02 2.35
C LEU A 80 -3.58 -2.97 2.31
N ILE A 81 -2.51 -2.70 3.07
CA ILE A 81 -1.35 -3.60 3.15
C ILE A 81 -1.72 -4.92 3.85
N ARG A 82 -2.52 -4.88 4.92
CA ARG A 82 -3.05 -6.09 5.57
C ARG A 82 -3.96 -6.85 4.62
N GLU A 83 -4.87 -6.15 3.94
CA GLU A 83 -5.75 -6.74 2.94
C GLU A 83 -4.93 -7.42 1.83
N LYS A 84 -3.92 -6.75 1.28
CA LYS A 84 -2.98 -7.30 0.29
C LYS A 84 -2.33 -8.59 0.79
N SER A 85 -1.86 -8.61 2.05
CA SER A 85 -1.24 -9.79 2.66
C SER A 85 -2.20 -10.99 2.69
N HIS A 86 -3.47 -10.77 3.05
CA HIS A 86 -4.50 -11.82 3.02
C HIS A 86 -4.77 -12.34 1.60
N TRP A 87 -4.82 -11.45 0.61
CA TRP A 87 -4.96 -11.85 -0.78
C TRP A 87 -3.75 -12.62 -1.29
N GLU A 88 -2.53 -12.25 -0.89
CA GLU A 88 -1.31 -12.98 -1.25
C GLU A 88 -1.28 -14.39 -0.65
N ASP A 89 -1.69 -14.55 0.62
CA ASP A 89 -1.83 -15.88 1.25
C ASP A 89 -2.88 -16.74 0.54
N HIS A 90 -4.01 -16.13 0.19
CA HIS A 90 -5.08 -16.83 -0.53
C HIS A 90 -4.65 -17.28 -1.92
N ILE A 91 -3.92 -16.43 -2.66
CA ILE A 91 -3.37 -16.79 -3.97
C ILE A 91 -2.41 -17.97 -3.85
N LYS A 92 -1.55 -17.99 -2.81
CA LYS A 92 -0.67 -19.12 -2.53
C LYS A 92 -1.46 -20.40 -2.24
N ASN A 93 -2.53 -20.32 -1.45
CA ASN A 93 -3.40 -21.47 -1.15
C ASN A 93 -4.11 -22.03 -2.39
N LEU A 94 -4.43 -21.18 -3.37
CA LEU A 94 -4.97 -21.59 -4.67
C LEU A 94 -3.91 -22.16 -5.64
N GLY A 95 -2.66 -22.33 -5.21
CA GLY A 95 -1.55 -22.81 -6.04
C GLY A 95 -0.91 -21.74 -6.93
N GLY A 96 -1.12 -20.46 -6.63
CA GLY A 96 -0.49 -19.34 -7.32
C GLY A 96 0.91 -18.98 -6.79
N PRO A 97 1.50 -17.89 -7.31
CA PRO A 97 2.85 -17.44 -6.92
C PRO A 97 2.93 -17.02 -5.44
N ASP A 98 4.07 -17.27 -4.80
CA ASP A 98 4.35 -16.76 -3.46
C ASP A 98 4.90 -15.33 -3.52
N PHE A 99 3.99 -14.36 -3.56
CA PHE A 99 4.33 -12.94 -3.59
C PHE A 99 5.06 -12.45 -2.34
N LYS A 100 4.95 -13.11 -1.18
CA LYS A 100 5.66 -12.68 0.03
C LYS A 100 7.14 -13.05 -0.02
N ALA A 101 7.45 -14.18 -0.65
CA ALA A 101 8.82 -14.63 -0.88
C ALA A 101 9.47 -13.90 -2.07
N GLU A 102 8.71 -13.69 -3.15
CA GLU A 102 9.24 -13.20 -4.43
C GLU A 102 9.20 -11.67 -4.57
N ALA A 103 8.21 -10.99 -3.98
CA ALA A 103 8.10 -9.55 -4.16
C ALA A 103 9.18 -8.81 -3.36
N PRO A 104 9.97 -7.93 -4.00
CA PRO A 104 10.87 -7.06 -3.26
C PRO A 104 10.03 -6.22 -2.31
N LYS A 105 10.51 -6.08 -1.07
CA LYS A 105 9.91 -5.30 0.03
C LYS A 105 9.81 -3.79 -0.25
N MET A 106 9.67 -3.36 -1.51
CA MET A 106 9.68 -1.96 -1.94
C MET A 106 8.62 -1.14 -1.23
N LEU A 107 7.39 -1.66 -1.09
CA LEU A 107 6.31 -0.99 -0.34
C LEU A 107 6.61 -0.91 1.17
N GLU A 108 7.44 -1.80 1.69
CA GLU A 108 7.84 -1.81 3.10
C GLU A 108 8.97 -0.82 3.38
N LYS A 109 9.80 -0.50 2.38
CA LYS A 109 10.91 0.45 2.52
C LYS A 109 10.46 1.90 2.72
N GLU A 110 9.27 2.25 2.25
CA GLU A 110 8.73 3.61 2.36
C GLU A 110 8.11 3.91 3.73
N GLY A 111 7.73 2.88 4.48
CA GLY A 111 7.14 3.01 5.81
C GLY A 111 8.14 2.77 6.92
N LYS A 112 8.13 3.59 7.97
CA LYS A 112 8.89 3.34 9.21
C LYS A 112 7.96 2.66 10.23
N GLU A 113 8.39 1.52 10.77
CA GLU A 113 7.66 0.77 11.80
C GLU A 113 8.04 1.32 13.19
N VAL A 114 7.03 1.52 14.05
CA VAL A 114 7.27 2.00 15.42
C VAL A 114 7.91 0.88 16.24
N PRO A 115 9.01 1.13 16.96
CA PRO A 115 9.60 0.16 17.87
C PRO A 115 8.56 -0.40 18.85
N GLY A 116 8.42 -1.73 18.90
CA GLY A 116 7.47 -2.41 19.79
C GLY A 116 6.07 -2.65 19.20
N ASN A 117 5.68 -1.99 18.11
CA ASN A 117 4.37 -2.20 17.48
C ASN A 117 4.51 -3.00 16.17
N ARG A 118 4.14 -4.29 16.21
CA ARG A 118 4.35 -5.19 15.06
C ARG A 118 3.29 -4.95 13.98
N GLY A 119 3.71 -4.41 12.85
CA GLY A 119 2.92 -4.36 11.61
C GLY A 119 2.10 -3.08 11.37
N TYR A 120 2.29 -2.02 12.17
CA TYR A 120 1.79 -0.68 11.86
C TYR A 120 2.95 0.23 11.43
N ARG A 121 2.82 0.88 10.28
CA ARG A 121 3.87 1.72 9.69
C ARG A 121 3.37 3.12 9.41
N TYR A 122 4.26 4.10 9.52
CA TYR A 122 4.01 5.48 9.12
C TYR A 122 4.69 5.78 7.79
N TYR A 123 3.92 6.36 6.85
CA TYR A 123 4.35 6.63 5.47
C TYR A 123 4.43 8.14 5.18
N GLY A 124 5.39 8.55 4.34
CA GLY A 124 5.50 9.93 3.86
C GLY A 124 5.49 10.99 4.96
N ALA A 125 4.66 12.02 4.79
CA ALA A 125 4.52 13.13 5.75
C ALA A 125 3.83 12.74 7.06
N ALA A 126 3.17 11.57 7.13
CA ALA A 126 2.58 11.09 8.38
C ALA A 126 3.64 10.74 9.45
N ARG A 127 4.91 10.58 9.04
CA ARG A 127 6.05 10.39 9.96
C ARG A 127 6.43 11.66 10.72
N ASP A 128 6.14 12.82 10.14
CA ASP A 128 6.49 14.13 10.69
C ASP A 128 5.39 14.71 11.57
N LEU A 129 4.31 13.96 11.80
CA LEU A 129 3.21 14.38 12.65
C LEU A 129 3.65 14.53 14.11
N PRO A 130 3.08 15.51 14.84
CA PRO A 130 3.29 15.63 16.29
C PRO A 130 2.97 14.31 17.02
N GLY A 131 3.83 13.93 17.98
CA GLY A 131 3.77 12.66 18.69
C GLY A 131 4.27 11.43 17.92
N VAL A 132 4.16 11.40 16.58
CA VAL A 132 4.73 10.30 15.76
C VAL A 132 6.22 10.50 15.55
N ARG A 133 6.62 11.74 15.30
CA ARG A 133 8.02 12.12 15.14
C ARG A 133 8.84 11.78 16.39
N GLU A 134 8.31 12.04 17.58
CA GLU A 134 8.93 11.75 18.87
C GLU A 134 9.21 10.24 19.04
N LEU A 135 8.24 9.38 18.66
CA LEU A 135 8.41 7.92 18.66
C LEU A 135 9.56 7.41 17.77
N PHE A 136 10.00 8.23 16.81
CA PHE A 136 11.08 7.90 15.89
C PHE A 136 12.41 8.60 16.21
N GLU A 137 12.38 9.65 17.02
CA GLU A 137 13.56 10.37 17.53
C GLU A 137 14.10 9.72 18.82
N GLU A 138 13.26 9.04 19.61
CA GLU A 138 13.64 8.31 20.82
C GLU A 138 14.44 7.01 20.59
N ASP A 139 14.86 6.70 19.36
CA ASP A 139 15.87 5.66 19.16
C ASP A 139 17.24 6.22 19.62
N PRO A 140 17.80 5.76 20.77
CA PRO A 140 19.18 6.06 21.07
C PRO A 140 20.03 5.51 19.94
N GLN A 141 20.98 6.30 19.44
CA GLN A 141 22.05 5.77 18.59
C GLN A 141 22.51 4.45 19.20
N PRO A 142 22.61 3.34 18.42
CA PRO A 142 23.09 2.10 18.98
C PRO A 142 24.45 2.39 19.59
N VAL A 143 24.51 2.42 20.93
CA VAL A 143 25.76 2.60 21.66
C VAL A 143 26.69 1.55 21.07
N ALA A 144 27.73 2.01 20.38
CA ALA A 144 28.70 1.13 19.75
C ALA A 144 29.12 0.13 20.83
N ARG A 145 28.67 -1.12 20.70
CA ARG A 145 28.96 -2.13 21.70
C ARG A 145 30.47 -2.22 21.71
N LYS A 146 31.08 -1.74 22.80
CA LYS A 146 32.52 -1.78 22.99
C LYS A 146 32.97 -3.19 22.66
N SER A 147 33.88 -3.30 21.70
CA SER A 147 34.36 -4.61 21.29
C SER A 147 34.96 -5.31 22.51
N ARG A 148 34.96 -6.64 22.56
CA ARG A 148 35.42 -7.39 23.74
C ARG A 148 36.86 -7.01 24.17
N GLY A 149 37.66 -6.43 23.27
CA GLY A 149 38.98 -5.87 23.57
C GLY A 149 39.00 -4.52 24.29
N GLU A 150 37.92 -3.74 24.25
CA GLU A 150 37.76 -2.48 24.99
C GLU A 150 37.23 -2.68 26.42
N LEU A 151 36.72 -3.89 26.74
CA LEU A 151 36.21 -4.24 28.08
C LEU A 151 37.29 -4.88 28.98
N MET A 152 38.42 -5.29 28.42
CA MET A 152 39.50 -6.02 29.15
C MET A 152 40.73 -5.14 29.44
N LYS A 153 40.55 -3.83 29.63
CA LYS A 153 41.62 -2.90 30.00
C LYS A 153 41.25 -2.19 31.30
#